data_AF-A0A1V0TQ65-F1
#
_entry.id   AF-A0A1V0TQ65-F1
#
_cell.length_a   1.000
_cell.length_b   1.000
_cell.length_c   1.000
_cell.angle_alpha   90.00
_cell.angle_beta   90.00
_cell.angle_gamma   90.00
#
_symmetry.space_group_name_H-M   'P 1'
#
loop_
_entity.id
_entity.type
_entity.pdbx_description
1 polymer ?
#
loop_
_entity_poly.entity_id
_entity_poly.type
_entity_poly.pdbx_seq_one_letter_code
_entity_poly.pdbx_strand_id
1 'polypeptide(L)'
;MAAPSAADEAQSEAQSEAQSELKDFVEYCVPLTGFAAFDLYATGMARLYLDTARHQVGAARFAKFWEHWQDAVDGFGGPEDLDPTDREVARALTYLWFTGAWPLLAPDAHAELRREMANVEFVASPSAYPEGLVWKTFHGHPGGAKPPGFGTWAVKPPAPVPADALRDDLGLPADAAYRTGLPEAVSPDAIPAHLLPGHRLSRDIPPSAVPTALAPTTPEEDPV
;
A
#
# COMPACT_ATOMS: atom_id res chain seq x y z
N MET A 1 8.99 -44.43 23.02
CA MET A 1 8.29 -43.49 22.12
C MET A 1 6.97 -43.18 22.78
N ALA A 2 6.85 -42.01 23.41
CA ALA A 2 5.56 -41.52 23.89
C ALA A 2 4.79 -41.00 22.67
N ALA A 3 3.54 -41.43 22.49
CA ALA A 3 2.66 -40.86 21.47
C ALA A 3 2.42 -39.37 21.79
N PRO A 4 2.34 -38.49 20.78
CA PRO A 4 1.96 -37.10 21.00
C PRO A 4 0.61 -37.03 21.70
N SER A 5 0.46 -36.05 22.58
CA SER A 5 -0.79 -35.81 23.32
C SER A 5 -1.82 -35.17 22.40
N ALA A 6 -3.12 -35.44 22.59
CA ALA A 6 -4.21 -34.83 21.80
C ALA A 6 -4.18 -33.28 21.79
N ALA A 7 -3.56 -32.66 22.80
CA ALA A 7 -3.35 -31.20 22.85
C ALA A 7 -2.28 -30.71 21.86
N ASP A 8 -1.28 -31.54 21.55
CA ASP A 8 -0.18 -31.25 20.62
C ASP A 8 -0.68 -31.37 19.16
N GLU A 9 -1.55 -32.35 18.90
CA GLU A 9 -2.21 -32.54 17.61
C GLU A 9 -3.15 -31.37 17.26
N ALA A 10 -4.01 -30.95 18.20
CA ALA A 10 -4.91 -29.82 17.99
C ALA A 10 -4.18 -28.47 17.78
N GLN A 11 -3.02 -28.28 18.42
CA GLN A 11 -2.19 -27.10 18.22
C GLN A 11 -1.50 -27.10 16.85
N SER A 12 -1.05 -28.27 16.39
CA SER A 12 -0.47 -28.45 15.06
C SER A 12 -1.49 -28.17 13.95
N GLU A 13 -2.72 -28.66 14.08
CA GLU A 13 -3.81 -28.40 13.12
C GLU A 13 -4.16 -26.92 13.04
N ALA A 14 -4.36 -26.25 14.18
CA ALA A 14 -4.66 -24.82 14.23
C ALA A 14 -3.52 -23.95 13.64
N GLN A 15 -2.26 -24.35 13.86
CA GLN A 15 -1.11 -23.67 13.25
C GLN A 15 -1.07 -23.85 11.74
N SER A 16 -1.39 -25.05 11.25
CA SER A 16 -1.48 -25.34 9.82
C SER A 16 -2.58 -24.51 9.14
N GLU A 17 -3.77 -24.45 9.74
CA GLU A 17 -4.87 -23.62 9.22
C GLU A 17 -4.50 -22.13 9.18
N ALA A 18 -3.95 -21.60 10.27
CA ALA A 18 -3.50 -20.21 10.32
C ALA A 18 -2.39 -19.92 9.29
N GLN A 19 -1.50 -20.88 9.04
CA GLN A 19 -0.46 -20.75 8.02
C GLN A 19 -1.05 -20.78 6.60
N SER A 20 -2.03 -21.64 6.34
CA SER A 20 -2.76 -21.68 5.06
C SER A 20 -3.48 -20.36 4.81
N GLU A 21 -4.20 -19.86 5.81
CA GLU A 21 -4.93 -18.59 5.71
C GLU A 21 -4.01 -17.40 5.41
N LEU A 22 -2.86 -17.34 6.10
CA LEU A 22 -1.88 -16.28 5.82
C LEU A 22 -1.26 -16.41 4.43
N LYS A 23 -1.07 -17.64 3.97
CA LYS A 23 -0.59 -17.91 2.61
C LYS A 23 -1.59 -17.40 1.58
N ASP A 24 -2.86 -17.77 1.73
CA ASP A 24 -3.92 -17.29 0.84
C ASP A 24 -3.99 -15.75 0.87
N PHE A 25 -3.94 -15.14 2.06
CA PHE A 25 -3.91 -13.68 2.19
C PHE A 25 -2.79 -13.03 1.38
N VAL A 26 -1.57 -13.57 1.46
CA VAL A 26 -0.43 -13.05 0.70
C VAL A 26 -0.60 -13.26 -0.80
N GLU A 27 -1.04 -14.45 -1.22
CA GLU A 27 -1.23 -14.77 -2.65
C GLU A 27 -2.26 -13.85 -3.30
N TYR A 28 -3.39 -13.60 -2.65
CA TYR A 28 -4.41 -12.68 -3.16
C TYR A 28 -4.05 -11.19 -2.99
N CYS A 29 -3.04 -10.84 -2.20
CA CYS A 29 -2.51 -9.48 -2.13
C CYS A 29 -1.47 -9.17 -3.24
N VAL A 30 -0.93 -10.19 -3.92
CA VAL A 30 -0.03 -10.00 -5.09
C VAL A 30 -0.70 -9.15 -6.18
N PRO A 31 -1.90 -9.50 -6.69
CA PRO A 31 -2.57 -8.69 -7.70
C PRO A 31 -3.00 -7.29 -7.20
N LEU A 32 -3.28 -7.12 -5.90
CA LEU A 32 -3.60 -5.79 -5.34
C LEU A 32 -2.39 -4.85 -5.31
N THR A 33 -1.22 -5.40 -5.02
CA THR A 33 -0.01 -4.59 -4.76
C THR A 33 0.94 -4.51 -5.95
N GLY A 34 0.89 -5.51 -6.85
CA GLY A 34 1.86 -5.69 -7.92
C GLY A 34 3.22 -6.23 -7.45
N PHE A 35 3.36 -6.60 -6.17
CA PHE A 35 4.58 -7.18 -5.60
C PHE A 35 4.47 -8.69 -5.51
N ALA A 36 5.59 -9.40 -5.72
CA ALA A 36 5.63 -10.86 -5.58
C ALA A 36 5.35 -11.29 -4.12
N ALA A 37 4.81 -12.49 -3.92
CA ALA A 37 4.52 -13.03 -2.59
C ALA A 37 5.77 -13.01 -1.68
N PHE A 38 6.95 -13.30 -2.23
CA PHE A 38 8.22 -13.19 -1.52
C PHE A 38 8.45 -11.79 -0.93
N ASP A 39 8.17 -10.73 -1.69
CA ASP A 39 8.32 -9.35 -1.23
C ASP A 39 7.34 -8.98 -0.14
N LEU A 40 6.12 -9.49 -0.23
CA LEU A 40 5.08 -9.30 0.78
C LEU A 40 5.45 -10.01 2.09
N TYR A 41 5.92 -11.26 2.03
CA TYR A 41 6.44 -11.96 3.22
C TYR A 41 7.66 -11.28 3.82
N ALA A 42 8.56 -10.75 3.00
CA ALA A 42 9.79 -10.09 3.45
C ALA A 42 9.52 -8.83 4.30
N THR A 43 8.32 -8.24 4.22
CA THR A 43 7.91 -7.14 5.11
C THR A 43 7.73 -7.59 6.56
N GLY A 44 7.45 -8.88 6.80
CA GLY A 44 7.03 -9.39 8.11
C GLY A 44 5.65 -8.89 8.59
N MET A 45 4.93 -8.10 7.79
CA MET A 45 3.70 -7.42 8.21
C MET A 45 2.41 -8.17 7.85
N ALA A 46 2.49 -9.24 7.05
CA ALA A 46 1.33 -9.91 6.48
C ALA A 46 0.24 -10.27 7.52
N ARG A 47 0.62 -10.88 8.64
CA ARG A 47 -0.37 -11.26 9.68
C ARG A 47 -0.97 -10.03 10.37
N LEU A 48 -0.14 -9.06 10.74
CA LEU A 48 -0.60 -7.79 11.30
C LEU A 48 -1.62 -7.11 10.37
N TYR A 49 -1.36 -7.09 9.07
CA TYR A 49 -2.23 -6.44 8.10
C TYR A 49 -3.54 -7.19 7.87
N LEU A 50 -3.50 -8.53 7.83
CA LEU A 50 -4.71 -9.35 7.81
C LEU A 50 -5.58 -9.08 9.05
N ASP A 51 -4.99 -9.11 10.23
CA ASP A 51 -5.70 -8.86 11.50
C ASP A 51 -6.25 -7.43 11.56
N THR A 52 -5.46 -6.45 11.11
CA THR A 52 -5.89 -5.04 11.02
C THR A 52 -7.10 -4.90 10.11
N ALA A 53 -7.04 -5.46 8.90
CA ALA A 53 -8.15 -5.36 7.94
C ALA A 53 -9.41 -6.04 8.47
N ARG A 54 -9.30 -7.24 9.07
CA ARG A 54 -10.41 -7.95 9.70
C ARG A 54 -11.03 -7.17 10.85
N HIS A 55 -10.21 -6.54 11.66
CA HIS A 55 -10.69 -5.74 12.78
C HIS A 55 -11.45 -4.50 12.30
N GLN A 56 -10.88 -3.78 11.33
CA GLN A 56 -11.46 -2.54 10.82
C GLN A 56 -12.76 -2.79 10.05
N VAL A 57 -12.75 -3.75 9.12
CA VAL A 57 -13.91 -4.10 8.28
C VAL A 57 -14.94 -4.92 9.06
N GLY A 58 -14.50 -5.66 10.08
CA GLY A 58 -15.29 -6.65 10.82
C GLY A 58 -15.22 -8.03 10.15
N ALA A 59 -14.99 -9.08 10.94
CA ALA A 59 -14.67 -10.42 10.42
C ALA A 59 -15.67 -10.96 9.38
N ALA A 60 -16.98 -10.84 9.63
CA ALA A 60 -18.01 -11.34 8.71
C ALA A 60 -18.10 -10.53 7.40
N ARG A 61 -17.83 -9.22 7.45
CA ARG A 61 -17.79 -8.37 6.25
C ARG A 61 -16.50 -8.57 5.47
N PHE A 62 -15.38 -8.70 6.17
CA PHE A 62 -14.10 -9.03 5.56
C PHE A 62 -14.15 -10.38 4.85
N ALA A 63 -14.77 -11.41 5.44
CA ALA A 63 -14.92 -12.72 4.79
C ALA A 63 -15.68 -12.62 3.45
N LYS A 64 -16.79 -11.87 3.41
CA LYS A 64 -17.55 -11.65 2.18
C LYS A 64 -16.77 -10.88 1.12
N PHE A 65 -16.15 -9.77 1.52
CA PHE A 65 -15.22 -9.01 0.67
C PHE A 65 -14.15 -9.94 0.09
N TRP A 66 -13.59 -10.82 0.95
CA TRP A 66 -12.52 -11.72 0.59
C TRP A 66 -12.98 -12.74 -0.46
N GLU A 67 -14.15 -13.35 -0.29
CA GLU A 67 -14.77 -14.24 -1.29
C GLU A 67 -14.94 -13.52 -2.64
N HIS A 68 -15.53 -12.30 -2.65
CA HIS A 68 -15.71 -11.53 -3.87
C HIS A 68 -14.37 -11.16 -4.54
N TRP A 69 -13.35 -10.86 -3.74
CA TRP A 69 -12.01 -10.57 -4.24
C TRP A 69 -11.35 -11.80 -4.86
N GLN A 70 -11.47 -12.97 -4.23
CA GLN A 70 -10.96 -14.23 -4.75
C GLN A 70 -11.64 -14.57 -6.09
N ASP A 71 -12.97 -14.47 -6.15
CA ASP A 71 -13.73 -14.69 -7.38
C ASP A 71 -13.30 -13.74 -8.51
N ALA A 72 -13.05 -12.46 -8.20
CA ALA A 72 -12.57 -11.48 -9.18
C ALA A 72 -11.16 -11.85 -9.71
N VAL A 73 -10.23 -12.23 -8.82
CA VAL A 73 -8.87 -12.63 -9.22
C VAL A 73 -8.87 -13.91 -10.03
N ASP A 74 -9.63 -14.92 -9.62
CA ASP A 74 -9.75 -16.21 -10.33
C ASP A 74 -10.42 -16.04 -11.69
N GLY A 75 -11.29 -15.04 -11.83
CA GLY A 75 -11.85 -14.59 -13.11
C GLY A 75 -10.88 -13.78 -13.98
N PHE A 76 -9.63 -13.58 -13.56
CA PHE A 76 -8.64 -12.70 -14.18
C PHE A 76 -9.07 -11.22 -14.23
N GLY A 77 -9.98 -10.83 -13.36
CA GLY A 77 -10.46 -9.47 -13.17
C GLY A 77 -9.62 -8.64 -12.21
N GLY A 78 -10.21 -7.59 -11.67
CA GLY A 78 -9.55 -6.64 -10.77
C GLY A 78 -10.50 -5.92 -9.82
N PRO A 79 -9.99 -4.97 -9.01
CA PRO A 79 -10.80 -4.20 -8.06
C PRO A 79 -11.97 -3.44 -8.71
N GLU A 80 -11.94 -3.21 -10.02
CA GLU A 80 -13.02 -2.65 -10.82
C GLU A 80 -14.28 -3.52 -10.90
N ASP A 81 -14.15 -4.82 -10.68
CA ASP A 81 -15.25 -5.80 -10.70
C ASP A 81 -15.95 -5.91 -9.34
N LEU A 82 -15.36 -5.33 -8.29
CA LEU A 82 -15.93 -5.28 -6.96
C LEU A 82 -17.01 -4.20 -6.85
N ASP A 83 -17.98 -4.42 -5.95
CA ASP A 83 -18.93 -3.40 -5.56
C ASP A 83 -18.21 -2.18 -4.91
N PRO A 84 -18.88 -1.02 -4.80
CA PRO A 84 -18.24 0.18 -4.26
C PRO A 84 -17.63 -0.01 -2.87
N THR A 85 -18.27 -0.74 -1.96
CA THR A 85 -17.80 -0.90 -0.57
C THR A 85 -16.63 -1.88 -0.50
N ASP A 86 -16.67 -2.97 -1.25
CA ASP A 86 -15.57 -3.93 -1.34
C ASP A 86 -14.34 -3.33 -2.04
N ARG A 87 -14.56 -2.47 -3.04
CA ARG A 87 -13.49 -1.69 -3.68
C ARG A 87 -12.81 -0.74 -2.71
N GLU A 88 -13.58 -0.13 -1.81
CA GLU A 88 -13.05 0.73 -0.75
C GLU A 88 -12.19 -0.06 0.24
N VAL A 89 -12.60 -1.29 0.57
CA VAL A 89 -11.81 -2.21 1.39
C VAL A 89 -10.52 -2.62 0.68
N ALA A 90 -10.58 -2.99 -0.60
CA ALA A 90 -9.40 -3.33 -1.41
C ALA A 90 -8.40 -2.17 -1.46
N ARG A 91 -8.90 -0.93 -1.64
CA ARG A 91 -8.03 0.26 -1.62
C ARG A 91 -7.43 0.50 -0.23
N ALA A 92 -8.19 0.32 0.85
CA ALA A 92 -7.66 0.47 2.20
C ALA A 92 -6.57 -0.56 2.51
N LEU A 93 -6.77 -1.80 2.07
CA LEU A 93 -5.77 -2.87 2.20
C LEU A 93 -4.51 -2.56 1.37
N THR A 94 -4.67 -2.04 0.16
CA THR A 94 -3.54 -1.58 -0.68
C THR A 94 -2.79 -0.44 0.00
N TYR A 95 -3.49 0.56 0.52
CA TYR A 95 -2.89 1.68 1.25
C TYR A 95 -2.10 1.18 2.48
N LEU A 96 -2.64 0.20 3.21
CA LEU A 96 -1.97 -0.42 4.34
C LEU A 96 -0.66 -1.11 3.93
N TRP A 97 -0.66 -1.88 2.84
CA TRP A 97 0.56 -2.51 2.33
C TRP A 97 1.64 -1.48 1.94
N PHE A 98 1.23 -0.37 1.29
CA PHE A 98 2.18 0.62 0.82
C PHE A 98 2.72 1.52 1.93
N THR A 99 1.89 1.92 2.89
CA THR A 99 2.23 2.96 3.87
C THR A 99 2.44 2.44 5.29
N GLY A 100 1.90 1.26 5.60
CA GLY A 100 1.81 0.75 6.97
C GLY A 100 0.74 1.42 7.84
N ALA A 101 -0.12 2.25 7.25
CA ALA A 101 -1.24 2.89 7.90
C ALA A 101 -2.59 2.40 7.35
N TRP A 102 -3.61 2.35 8.19
CA TRP A 102 -4.98 2.16 7.77
C TRP A 102 -5.62 3.52 7.46
N PRO A 103 -6.21 3.75 6.28
CA PRO A 103 -6.75 5.05 5.92
C PRO A 103 -8.16 5.27 6.47
N LEU A 104 -8.65 6.51 6.37
CA LEU A 104 -10.08 6.77 6.43
C LEU A 104 -10.79 6.12 5.22
N LEU A 105 -11.84 5.34 5.50
CA LEU A 105 -12.72 4.80 4.48
C LEU A 105 -13.67 5.89 3.96
N ALA A 106 -14.18 5.78 2.73
CA ALA A 106 -15.22 6.71 2.30
C ALA A 106 -16.44 6.65 3.24
N PRO A 107 -17.11 7.78 3.50
CA PRO A 107 -18.25 7.84 4.42
C PRO A 107 -19.34 6.80 4.10
N ASP A 108 -19.65 6.61 2.82
CA ASP A 108 -20.71 5.69 2.38
C ASP A 108 -20.33 4.23 2.68
N ALA A 109 -19.10 3.83 2.38
CA ALA A 109 -18.60 2.49 2.69
C ALA A 109 -18.51 2.24 4.20
N HIS A 110 -18.02 3.23 4.97
CA HIS A 110 -17.98 3.12 6.44
C HIS A 110 -19.38 2.97 7.04
N ALA A 111 -20.36 3.74 6.56
CA ALA A 111 -21.75 3.64 6.99
C ALA A 111 -22.37 2.29 6.63
N GLU A 112 -22.07 1.75 5.45
CA GLU A 112 -22.55 0.43 5.00
C GLU A 112 -21.95 -0.73 5.82
N LEU A 113 -20.69 -0.63 6.22
CA LEU A 113 -20.04 -1.60 7.11
C LEU A 113 -20.68 -1.61 8.51
N ARG A 114 -21.42 -0.57 8.90
CA ARG A 114 -22.15 -0.44 10.18
C ARG A 114 -21.29 -0.75 11.41
N ARG A 115 -20.06 -0.25 11.42
CA ARG A 115 -19.11 -0.50 12.51
C ARG A 115 -19.36 0.46 13.68
N GLU A 116 -19.31 -0.06 14.90
CA GLU A 116 -19.20 0.73 16.13
C GLU A 116 -17.77 1.23 16.37
N MET A 117 -17.05 1.58 15.30
CA MET A 117 -15.67 2.06 15.36
C MET A 117 -15.54 3.37 14.60
N ALA A 118 -14.74 4.28 15.17
CA ALA A 118 -14.44 5.55 14.53
C ALA A 118 -13.70 5.33 13.20
N ASN A 119 -14.14 6.02 12.15
CA ASN A 119 -13.45 6.06 10.88
C ASN A 119 -12.29 7.05 10.96
N VAL A 120 -11.12 6.59 11.39
CA VAL A 120 -9.92 7.42 11.55
C VAL A 120 -8.71 6.73 10.93
N GLU A 121 -7.77 7.53 10.44
CA GLU A 121 -6.48 7.04 9.98
C GLU A 121 -5.56 6.76 11.17
N PHE A 122 -4.82 5.66 11.09
CA PHE A 122 -3.80 5.31 12.09
C PHE A 122 -2.70 4.42 11.51
N VAL A 123 -1.52 4.45 12.12
CA VAL A 123 -0.41 3.55 11.78
C VAL A 123 -0.63 2.19 12.45
N ALA A 124 -0.59 1.10 11.70
CA ALA A 124 -0.89 -0.24 12.22
C ALA A 124 0.14 -0.73 13.25
N SER A 125 1.42 -0.40 13.06
CA SER A 125 2.45 -0.54 14.08
C SER A 125 3.65 0.38 13.80
N PRO A 126 4.49 0.70 14.81
CA PRO A 126 5.72 1.45 14.59
C PRO A 126 6.67 0.79 13.58
N SER A 127 6.63 -0.54 13.49
CA SER A 127 7.42 -1.33 12.53
C SER A 127 6.83 -1.32 11.12
N ALA A 128 5.60 -0.86 10.91
CA ALA A 128 4.95 -0.86 9.60
C ALA A 128 5.55 0.20 8.66
N TYR A 129 5.90 1.38 9.17
CA TYR A 129 6.47 2.47 8.35
C TYR A 129 7.79 2.06 7.64
N PRO A 130 8.78 1.45 8.32
CA PRO A 130 10.01 1.02 7.65
C PRO A 130 9.84 -0.13 6.66
N GLU A 131 8.72 -0.87 6.73
CA GLU A 131 8.43 -2.04 5.90
C GLU A 131 7.38 -1.76 4.81
N GLY A 132 6.89 -0.53 4.71
CA GLY A 132 5.92 -0.13 3.70
C GLY A 132 6.45 -0.31 2.28
N LEU A 133 5.63 -0.87 1.39
CA LEU A 133 6.03 -1.16 0.00
C LEU A 133 6.39 0.10 -0.80
N VAL A 134 5.90 1.28 -0.38
CA VAL A 134 6.23 2.57 -1.01
C VAL A 134 7.75 2.79 -1.16
N TRP A 135 8.54 2.31 -0.19
CA TRP A 135 10.00 2.45 -0.25
C TRP A 135 10.61 1.58 -1.35
N LYS A 136 10.10 0.35 -1.52
CA LYS A 136 10.55 -0.55 -2.60
C LYS A 136 10.17 0.02 -3.97
N THR A 137 8.97 0.58 -4.11
CA THR A 137 8.49 1.17 -5.38
C THR A 137 9.43 2.26 -5.91
N PHE A 138 9.91 3.14 -5.03
CA PHE A 138 10.82 4.22 -5.41
C PHE A 138 12.30 3.83 -5.33
N HIS A 139 12.63 2.56 -5.06
CA HIS A 139 13.99 2.12 -4.74
C HIS A 139 14.64 3.02 -3.65
N GLY A 140 13.80 3.49 -2.73
CA GLY A 140 14.12 4.42 -1.68
C GLY A 140 14.34 3.73 -0.34
N HIS A 141 14.50 4.56 0.70
CA HIS A 141 14.71 4.09 2.06
C HIS A 141 13.81 4.87 3.01
N PRO A 142 13.24 4.22 4.05
CA PRO A 142 12.45 4.92 5.05
C PRO A 142 13.33 5.91 5.83
N GLY A 143 12.91 7.17 5.82
CA GLY A 143 13.59 8.24 6.55
C GLY A 143 13.63 7.94 8.04
N GLY A 144 14.82 8.01 8.65
CA GLY A 144 14.98 7.82 10.10
C GLY A 144 14.98 6.38 10.61
N ALA A 145 14.77 5.37 9.77
CA ALA A 145 14.76 3.96 10.21
C ALA A 145 15.82 3.08 9.52
N LYS A 146 16.04 3.25 8.20
CA LYS A 146 17.02 2.44 7.43
C LYS A 146 17.83 3.32 6.48
N PRO A 147 18.63 4.27 6.97
CA PRO A 147 19.34 5.20 6.10
C PRO A 147 20.37 4.45 5.22
N PRO A 148 20.51 4.79 3.93
CA PRO A 148 21.43 4.14 2.99
C PRO A 148 22.93 4.45 3.26
N GLY A 149 23.24 5.16 4.34
CA GLY A 149 24.57 5.70 4.64
C GLY A 149 24.79 7.11 4.06
N PHE A 150 25.74 7.84 4.67
CA PHE A 150 26.08 9.21 4.28
C PHE A 150 26.68 9.26 2.87
N GLY A 151 26.28 10.28 2.08
CA GLY A 151 26.86 10.54 0.75
C GLY A 151 26.24 9.76 -0.41
N THR A 152 25.28 8.87 -0.15
CA THR A 152 24.56 8.12 -1.20
C THR A 152 23.75 8.99 -2.14
N TRP A 153 23.31 10.16 -1.68
CA TRP A 153 22.66 11.19 -2.50
C TRP A 153 23.57 11.82 -3.57
N ALA A 154 24.90 11.63 -3.49
CA ALA A 154 25.82 12.10 -4.52
C ALA A 154 25.88 11.16 -5.74
N VAL A 155 25.37 9.93 -5.61
CA VAL A 155 25.35 8.95 -6.68
C VAL A 155 24.15 9.20 -7.58
N LYS A 156 24.38 9.33 -8.89
CA LYS A 156 23.30 9.47 -9.87
C LYS A 156 22.44 8.20 -9.85
N PRO A 157 21.09 8.31 -9.77
CA PRO A 157 20.21 7.16 -9.89
C PRO A 157 20.43 6.39 -11.20
N PRO A 158 20.24 5.06 -11.21
CA PRO A 158 20.28 4.29 -12.44
C PRO A 158 19.20 4.78 -13.41
N ALA A 159 19.46 4.63 -14.71
CA ALA A 159 18.43 4.91 -15.72
C ALA A 159 17.26 3.93 -15.53
N PRO A 160 16.00 4.36 -15.74
CA PRO A 160 14.86 3.46 -15.72
C PRO A 160 15.02 2.38 -16.80
N VAL A 161 14.52 1.17 -16.51
CA VAL A 161 14.48 0.08 -17.50
C VAL A 161 13.55 0.50 -18.65
N PRO A 162 13.98 0.36 -19.92
CA PRO A 162 13.14 0.58 -21.08
C PRO A 162 11.85 -0.25 -21.03
N ALA A 163 10.73 0.33 -21.47
CA ALA A 163 9.41 -0.30 -21.34
C ALA A 163 9.24 -1.57 -22.19
N ASP A 164 10.03 -1.73 -23.25
CA ASP A 164 10.13 -2.95 -24.08
C ASP A 164 10.82 -4.07 -23.30
N ALA A 165 11.97 -3.80 -22.69
CA ALA A 165 12.68 -4.77 -21.85
C ALA A 165 11.82 -5.27 -20.68
N LEU A 166 11.03 -4.37 -20.06
CA LEU A 166 10.11 -4.74 -18.99
C LEU A 166 8.99 -5.68 -19.48
N ARG A 167 8.50 -5.52 -20.71
CA ARG A 167 7.47 -6.41 -21.30
C ARG A 167 8.03 -7.80 -21.55
N ASP A 168 9.23 -7.88 -22.11
CA ASP A 168 9.92 -9.14 -22.39
C ASP A 168 10.15 -9.92 -21.08
N ASP A 169 10.65 -9.25 -20.03
CA ASP A 169 10.87 -9.86 -18.72
C ASP A 169 9.58 -10.40 -18.07
N LEU A 170 8.46 -9.70 -18.29
CA LEU A 170 7.15 -10.10 -17.79
C LEU A 170 6.43 -11.12 -18.70
N GLY A 171 7.03 -11.49 -19.83
CA GLY A 171 6.39 -12.36 -20.83
C GLY A 171 5.11 -11.79 -21.42
N LEU A 172 4.97 -10.46 -21.41
CA LEU A 172 3.78 -9.78 -21.92
C LEU A 172 3.90 -9.64 -23.44
N PRO A 173 2.84 -9.94 -24.21
CA PRO A 173 2.85 -9.71 -25.64
C PRO A 173 2.96 -8.20 -25.92
N ALA A 174 3.55 -7.84 -27.07
CA ALA A 174 3.86 -6.45 -27.41
C ALA A 174 2.62 -5.53 -27.44
N ASP A 175 1.45 -6.11 -27.66
CA ASP A 175 0.13 -5.46 -27.72
C ASP A 175 -0.69 -5.62 -26.42
N ALA A 176 -0.09 -6.14 -25.33
CA ALA A 176 -0.77 -6.25 -24.05
C ALA A 176 -1.31 -4.88 -23.60
N ALA A 177 -2.63 -4.79 -23.44
CA ALA A 177 -3.28 -3.59 -22.95
C ALA A 177 -2.81 -3.26 -21.52
N TYR A 178 -2.57 -1.98 -21.25
CA TYR A 178 -2.22 -1.53 -19.91
C TYR A 178 -3.41 -1.74 -18.97
N ARG A 179 -3.20 -2.49 -17.87
CA ARG A 179 -4.22 -2.75 -16.84
C ARG A 179 -4.62 -1.52 -16.01
N THR A 180 -4.11 -0.33 -16.33
CA THR A 180 -4.46 0.92 -15.63
C THR A 180 -5.78 1.55 -16.12
N GLY A 181 -6.56 0.83 -16.94
CA GLY A 181 -7.79 1.35 -17.56
C GLY A 181 -7.54 2.36 -18.68
N LEU A 182 -6.27 2.59 -19.05
CA LEU A 182 -5.88 3.42 -20.18
C LEU A 182 -5.66 2.53 -21.41
N PRO A 183 -6.44 2.69 -22.50
CA PRO A 183 -6.34 1.83 -23.67
C PRO A 183 -5.05 2.01 -24.46
N GLU A 184 -4.34 3.13 -24.26
CA GLU A 184 -3.09 3.47 -24.95
C GLU A 184 -2.09 4.13 -24.00
N ALA A 185 -0.79 4.04 -24.33
CA ALA A 185 0.24 4.76 -23.61
C ALA A 185 0.02 6.28 -23.75
N VAL A 186 -0.13 6.98 -22.62
CA VAL A 186 -0.24 8.43 -22.61
C VAL A 186 1.15 9.04 -22.71
N SER A 187 1.41 9.81 -23.78
CA SER A 187 2.66 10.58 -23.89
C SER A 187 2.77 11.55 -22.71
N PRO A 188 3.96 11.71 -22.08
CA PRO A 188 4.18 12.75 -21.08
C PRO A 188 3.77 14.15 -21.55
N ASP A 189 3.91 14.43 -22.85
CA ASP A 189 3.52 15.71 -23.45
C ASP A 189 2.00 15.92 -23.53
N ALA A 190 1.22 14.84 -23.44
CA ALA A 190 -0.24 14.88 -23.42
C ALA A 190 -0.81 15.11 -22.01
N ILE A 191 0.02 15.03 -20.97
CA ILE A 191 -0.40 15.27 -19.58
C ILE A 191 -0.40 16.80 -19.36
N PRO A 192 -1.56 17.40 -18.99
CA PRO A 192 -1.61 18.82 -18.66
C PRO A 192 -0.53 19.21 -17.65
N ALA A 193 0.20 20.30 -17.91
CA ALA A 193 1.36 20.70 -17.11
C ALA A 193 1.08 20.90 -15.60
N HIS A 194 -0.17 21.17 -15.22
CA HIS A 194 -0.60 21.31 -13.83
C HIS A 194 -0.84 19.96 -13.12
N LEU A 195 -0.94 18.87 -13.87
CA LEU A 195 -1.05 17.49 -13.36
C LEU A 195 0.32 16.79 -13.34
N LEU A 196 1.31 17.32 -14.07
CA LEU A 196 2.69 16.89 -13.91
C LEU A 196 3.19 17.32 -12.52
N PRO A 197 3.99 16.47 -11.82
CA PRO A 197 4.65 16.88 -10.60
C PRO A 197 5.43 18.17 -10.88
N GLY A 198 4.99 19.27 -10.28
CA GLY A 198 5.31 20.61 -10.75
C GLY A 198 6.80 20.81 -11.00
N HIS A 199 7.12 21.51 -12.10
CA HIS A 199 8.45 22.00 -12.39
C HIS A 199 8.90 22.88 -11.20
N ARG A 200 9.77 22.35 -10.33
CA ARG A 200 10.33 23.14 -9.23
C ARG A 200 11.12 24.30 -9.83
N LEU A 201 10.53 25.49 -9.82
CA LEU A 201 11.21 26.76 -10.13
C LEU A 201 12.28 27.11 -9.07
N SER A 202 12.42 26.33 -8.01
CA SER A 202 13.32 26.60 -6.88
C SER A 202 14.61 25.77 -6.90
N ARG A 203 15.19 25.49 -8.07
CA ARG A 203 16.52 24.86 -8.12
C ARG A 203 17.69 25.79 -7.77
N ASP A 204 17.48 27.11 -7.76
CA ASP A 204 18.58 28.07 -7.56
C ASP A 204 18.58 28.81 -6.23
N ILE A 205 17.63 28.52 -5.32
CA ILE A 205 17.62 29.14 -3.99
C ILE A 205 18.05 28.08 -2.98
N PRO A 206 19.28 28.16 -2.42
CA PRO A 206 19.67 27.24 -1.36
C PRO A 206 18.70 27.38 -0.18
N PRO A 207 18.43 26.31 0.60
CA PRO A 207 17.49 26.34 1.71
C PRO A 207 17.76 27.47 2.72
N SER A 208 19.02 27.91 2.85
CA SER A 208 19.47 29.01 3.69
C SER A 208 19.04 30.41 3.20
N ALA A 209 18.61 30.53 1.95
CA ALA A 209 18.17 31.78 1.32
C ALA A 209 16.64 31.89 1.22
N VAL A 210 15.90 30.86 1.65
CA VAL A 210 14.44 30.95 1.82
C VAL A 210 14.18 31.72 3.12
N PRO A 211 13.49 32.87 3.08
CA PRO A 211 13.13 33.59 4.31
C PRO A 211 12.31 32.66 5.21
N THR A 212 12.80 32.42 6.44
CA THR A 212 12.03 31.71 7.45
C THR A 212 10.71 32.45 7.63
N ALA A 213 9.59 31.72 7.56
CA ALA A 213 8.26 32.31 7.79
C ALA A 213 8.30 33.15 9.07
N LEU A 214 7.87 34.41 8.98
CA LEU A 214 7.74 35.27 10.15
C LEU A 214 6.84 34.54 11.16
N ALA A 215 7.28 34.52 12.42
CA ALA A 215 6.48 33.95 13.50
C ALA A 215 5.08 34.61 13.49
N PRO A 216 4.00 33.84 13.73
CA PRO A 216 2.66 34.41 13.77
C PRO A 216 2.62 35.51 14.82
N THR A 217 2.26 36.72 14.39
CA THR A 217 2.04 37.85 15.29
C THR A 217 0.84 37.53 16.17
N THR A 218 1.04 37.45 17.48
CA THR A 218 -0.04 37.47 18.46
C THR A 218 -0.83 38.77 18.31
N PRO A 219 -2.18 38.75 18.31
CA PRO A 219 -2.96 39.98 18.31
C PRO A 219 -2.71 40.70 19.63
N GLU A 220 -2.08 41.87 19.57
CA GLU A 220 -1.95 42.78 20.70
C GLU A 220 -3.34 43.40 20.98
N GLU A 221 -3.78 43.34 22.24
CA GLU A 221 -5.01 43.97 22.71
C GLU A 221 -4.89 45.50 22.60
N ASP A 222 -5.76 46.15 21.82
CA ASP A 222 -5.87 47.60 21.78
C ASP A 222 -6.40 48.14 23.13
N PRO A 223 -5.71 49.08 23.80
CA PRO A 223 -6.30 49.82 24.90
C PRO A 223 -7.11 51.02 24.38
N VAL A 224 -8.27 51.22 24.99
CA VAL A 224 -9.23 52.33 24.78
C VAL A 224 -8.61 53.68 25.13
#